data_AF-A0A1M7NFE7-F1
#
_entry.id   AF-A0A1M7NFE7-F1
#
_cell.length_a   1.000
_cell.length_b   1.000
_cell.length_c   1.000
_cell.angle_alpha   90.00
_cell.angle_beta   90.00
_cell.angle_gamma   90.00
#
_symmetry.space_group_name_H-M   'P 1'
#
loop_
_entity.id
_entity.type
_entity.pdbx_description
1 polymer ?
#
loop_
_entity_poly.entity_id
_entity_poly.type
_entity_poly.pdbx_seq_one_letter_code
_entity_poly.pdbx_strand_id
1 'polypeptide(L)'
;MRSLSISLCSLLCMLISPVFAQKGDWYTFTTGNAPVCHLKIDDDELIVDNTDGPSRQVKLAGAPGKGSGEERLEVRRVFDNGRMYTIHLSDDNVYFCTTFQYFKRQDSLVMFCADGVDNGYKTMQEALAAIRKDTGSHFSITLYKKEQLDALKRKQPITKATEEEFSAGLEKFTRQMDQFWQYRGYGRYEPYYAWMNLIYGNAFADAYRDKFNPLTLDAKNLKDPISKYSANPAVKKQLQDAGLLPAEDH
;
A
#
# COMPACT_ATOMS: atom_id res chain seq x y z
N MET A 1 3.72 8.27 58.16
CA MET A 1 3.13 8.80 56.90
C MET A 1 4.05 8.38 55.77
N ARG A 2 3.57 7.54 54.84
CA ARG A 2 4.37 6.89 53.79
C ARG A 2 4.50 7.83 52.59
N SER A 3 5.75 8.03 52.15
CA SER A 3 6.11 8.68 50.88
C SER A 3 5.58 7.83 49.72
N LEU A 4 4.73 8.43 48.89
CA LEU A 4 3.98 7.78 47.82
C LEU A 4 3.97 8.74 46.62
N SER A 5 5.17 9.11 46.11
CA SER A 5 5.23 10.19 45.11
C SER A 5 6.33 10.07 44.06
N ILE A 6 6.90 8.89 43.81
CA ILE A 6 7.91 8.74 42.73
C ILE A 6 7.57 7.61 41.75
N SER A 7 6.69 6.66 42.11
CA SER A 7 6.38 5.52 41.23
C SER A 7 5.33 5.79 40.13
N LEU A 8 4.75 7.00 40.04
CA LEU A 8 3.75 7.33 39.01
C LEU A 8 4.34 7.99 37.75
N CYS A 9 5.52 8.62 37.84
CA CYS A 9 6.13 9.26 36.66
C CYS A 9 6.73 8.25 35.67
N SER A 10 7.17 7.08 36.14
CA SER A 10 7.74 6.05 35.25
C SER A 10 6.70 5.23 34.49
N LEU A 11 5.41 5.32 34.86
CA LEU A 11 4.32 4.70 34.09
C LEU A 11 3.82 5.57 32.93
N LEU A 12 4.12 6.88 32.95
CA LEU A 12 3.72 7.80 31.87
C LEU A 12 4.53 7.60 30.59
N CYS A 13 5.74 7.02 30.67
CA CYS A 13 6.57 6.70 29.51
C CYS A 13 6.13 5.45 28.74
N MET A 14 5.17 4.67 29.25
CA MET A 14 4.59 3.52 28.51
C MET A 14 3.40 3.91 27.62
N LEU A 15 2.95 5.17 27.68
CA LEU A 15 2.14 5.75 26.62
C LEU A 15 3.10 6.28 25.54
N ILE A 16 3.74 5.34 24.84
CA ILE A 16 4.37 5.64 23.55
C ILE A 16 3.27 6.34 22.75
N SER A 17 3.39 7.66 22.54
CA SER A 17 2.41 8.40 21.76
C SER A 17 2.22 7.61 20.46
N PRO A 18 0.98 7.38 20.00
CA PRO A 18 0.72 6.57 18.80
C PRO A 18 1.53 7.06 17.59
N VAL A 19 1.99 8.32 17.61
CA VAL A 19 2.91 8.98 16.67
C VAL A 19 4.32 8.39 16.68
N PHE A 20 4.90 8.05 17.85
CA PHE A 20 6.22 7.42 17.93
C PHE A 20 6.22 5.99 17.41
N ALA A 21 5.11 5.28 17.57
CA ALA A 21 4.94 3.94 17.03
C ALA A 21 4.91 3.91 15.49
N GLN A 22 4.84 5.07 14.82
CA GLN A 22 4.81 5.18 13.36
C GLN A 22 6.19 5.42 12.75
N LYS A 23 7.18 5.85 13.56
CA LYS A 23 8.53 6.14 13.07
C LYS A 23 9.35 4.87 12.82
N GLY A 24 10.37 5.01 12.00
CA GLY A 24 11.37 3.99 11.69
C GLY A 24 11.08 3.24 10.40
N ASP A 25 11.69 2.07 10.29
CA ASP A 25 11.62 1.25 9.08
C ASP A 25 10.34 0.42 9.01
N TRP A 26 9.74 0.45 7.82
CA TRP A 26 8.54 -0.24 7.46
C TRP A 26 8.65 -0.85 6.08
N TYR A 27 7.89 -1.91 5.83
CA TYR A 27 7.92 -2.60 4.55
C TYR A 27 6.50 -2.87 4.07
N THR A 28 6.30 -2.82 2.77
CA THR A 28 4.99 -3.09 2.17
C THR A 28 5.13 -3.76 0.81
N PHE A 29 4.03 -4.26 0.28
CA PHE A 29 4.01 -4.95 -1.01
C PHE A 29 3.85 -3.96 -2.16
N THR A 30 4.49 -4.24 -3.28
CA THR A 30 4.45 -3.40 -4.48
C THR A 30 4.39 -4.26 -5.74
N THR A 31 3.83 -3.70 -6.82
CA THR A 31 3.86 -4.28 -8.18
C THR A 31 5.07 -3.84 -9.01
N GLY A 32 6.04 -3.15 -8.37
CA GLY A 32 7.33 -2.80 -8.97
C GLY A 32 8.21 -4.03 -9.26
N ASN A 33 9.49 -3.82 -9.60
CA ASN A 33 10.39 -4.93 -9.94
C ASN A 33 10.64 -5.89 -8.77
N ALA A 34 10.64 -5.37 -7.53
CA ALA A 34 10.72 -6.16 -6.31
C ALA A 34 9.33 -6.29 -5.69
N PRO A 35 8.96 -7.42 -5.06
CA PRO A 35 7.65 -7.60 -4.44
C PRO A 35 7.48 -6.80 -3.13
N VAL A 36 8.54 -6.15 -2.64
CA VAL A 36 8.56 -5.39 -1.39
C VAL A 36 9.22 -4.02 -1.61
N CYS A 37 8.55 -3.00 -1.11
CA CYS A 37 9.02 -1.63 -0.98
C CYS A 37 9.37 -1.35 0.50
N HIS A 38 10.42 -0.56 0.73
CA HIS A 38 10.82 -0.11 2.06
C HIS A 38 10.43 1.36 2.23
N LEU A 39 9.79 1.65 3.36
CA LEU A 39 9.37 2.99 3.74
C LEU A 39 10.05 3.34 5.06
N LYS A 40 10.84 4.41 5.06
CA LYS A 40 11.40 4.99 6.27
C LYS A 40 10.60 6.24 6.63
N ILE A 41 10.01 6.22 7.82
CA ILE A 41 9.24 7.33 8.37
C ILE A 41 10.08 8.02 9.45
N ASP A 42 10.57 9.23 9.18
CA ASP A 42 11.30 10.06 10.14
C ASP A 42 10.53 11.36 10.43
N ASP A 43 11.07 12.24 11.27
CA ASP A 43 10.39 13.45 11.73
C ASP A 43 10.03 14.44 10.62
N ASP A 44 10.95 14.67 9.68
CA ASP A 44 10.81 15.69 8.64
C ASP A 44 10.74 15.09 7.22
N GLU A 45 10.97 13.78 7.10
CA GLU A 45 11.09 13.09 5.81
C GLU A 45 10.33 11.77 5.79
N LEU A 46 9.74 11.47 4.62
CA LEU A 46 9.30 10.14 4.24
C LEU A 46 10.18 9.68 3.08
N ILE A 47 10.89 8.57 3.28
CA ILE A 47 11.74 7.98 2.24
C ILE A 47 11.07 6.70 1.77
N VAL A 48 10.88 6.59 0.45
CA VAL A 48 10.29 5.42 -0.20
C VAL A 48 11.34 4.82 -1.13
N ASP A 49 11.85 3.67 -0.74
CA ASP A 49 12.91 2.94 -1.45
C ASP A 49 12.31 1.77 -2.24
N ASN A 50 12.91 1.44 -3.38
CA ASN A 50 12.49 0.33 -4.25
C ASN A 50 11.07 0.51 -4.85
N THR A 51 10.68 1.72 -5.24
CA THR A 51 9.43 1.95 -5.99
C THR A 51 9.55 1.65 -7.48
N ASP A 52 10.70 1.10 -7.92
CA ASP A 52 11.04 0.62 -9.26
C ASP A 52 9.84 0.61 -10.22
N GLY A 53 9.96 1.40 -11.30
CA GLY A 53 8.91 1.52 -12.31
C GLY A 53 8.26 0.17 -12.67
N PRO A 54 6.95 0.15 -12.96
CA PRO A 54 6.15 -1.07 -13.05
C PRO A 54 6.82 -2.10 -13.97
N SER A 55 6.79 -3.37 -13.55
CA SER A 55 7.39 -4.44 -14.35
C SER A 55 6.80 -4.42 -15.77
N ARG A 56 7.64 -4.65 -16.80
CA ARG A 56 7.25 -4.61 -18.23
C ARG A 56 6.09 -5.56 -18.61
N GLN A 57 5.59 -6.39 -17.71
CA GLN A 57 4.44 -7.29 -17.92
C GLN A 57 3.27 -7.07 -16.96
N VAL A 58 3.22 -5.94 -16.24
CA VAL A 58 2.04 -5.51 -15.49
C VAL A 58 1.82 -4.03 -15.80
N LYS A 59 1.10 -3.74 -16.89
CA LYS A 59 0.67 -2.36 -17.22
C LYS A 59 -0.51 -2.01 -16.34
N LEU A 60 -0.23 -1.70 -15.07
CA LEU A 60 -1.15 -1.01 -14.20
C LEU A 60 -0.93 0.48 -14.37
N ALA A 61 -1.99 1.18 -14.79
CA ALA A 61 -2.07 2.63 -14.90
C ALA A 61 -1.06 3.26 -15.90
N GLY A 62 -1.56 4.07 -16.83
CA GLY A 62 -0.89 4.36 -18.10
C GLY A 62 0.48 5.05 -17.99
N ALA A 63 1.38 4.63 -18.89
CA ALA A 63 2.68 5.21 -19.29
C ALA A 63 3.94 4.78 -18.51
N PRO A 64 5.11 4.68 -19.19
CA PRO A 64 6.37 4.25 -18.58
C PRO A 64 6.91 5.31 -17.62
N GLY A 65 6.81 5.06 -16.31
CA GLY A 65 7.49 5.87 -15.30
C GLY A 65 9.01 5.75 -15.41
N LYS A 66 9.70 6.88 -15.61
CA LYS A 66 11.13 7.01 -15.32
C LYS A 66 11.29 7.22 -13.81
N GLY A 67 11.41 6.14 -13.06
CA GLY A 67 11.64 6.20 -11.62
C GLY A 67 12.47 5.00 -11.20
N SER A 68 13.80 5.13 -11.26
CA SER A 68 14.71 4.20 -10.61
C SER A 68 15.50 5.01 -9.58
N GLY A 69 15.24 4.77 -8.29
CA GLY A 69 15.92 5.45 -7.20
C GLY A 69 15.13 5.49 -5.90
N GLU A 70 15.80 5.87 -4.81
CA GLU A 70 15.17 6.29 -3.56
C GLU A 70 14.40 7.59 -3.82
N GLU A 71 13.13 7.62 -3.40
CA GLU A 71 12.31 8.82 -3.47
C GLU A 71 12.24 9.47 -2.10
N ARG A 72 12.65 10.73 -2.01
CA ARG A 72 12.60 11.52 -0.77
C ARG A 72 11.48 12.53 -0.85
N LEU A 73 10.49 12.38 0.02
CA LEU A 73 9.35 13.26 0.11
C LEU A 73 9.51 14.17 1.34
N GLU A 74 9.63 15.48 1.10
CA GLU A 74 9.51 16.48 2.15
C GLU A 74 8.06 16.50 2.65
N VAL A 75 7.88 16.35 3.97
CA VAL A 75 6.55 16.23 4.57
C VAL A 75 6.24 17.38 5.51
N ARG A 76 5.10 18.03 5.30
CA ARG A 76 4.48 18.90 6.29
C ARG A 76 3.53 18.10 7.17
N ARG A 77 3.75 18.13 8.47
CA ARG A 77 2.86 17.47 9.43
C ARG A 77 1.75 18.39 9.92
N VAL A 78 0.53 17.85 9.98
CA VAL A 78 -0.66 18.52 10.49
C VAL A 78 -1.35 17.59 11.47
N PHE A 79 -1.64 18.08 12.67
CA PHE A 79 -2.45 17.35 13.65
C PHE A 79 -3.88 17.87 13.58
N ASP A 80 -4.82 16.99 13.26
CA ASP A 80 -6.24 17.30 13.24
C ASP A 80 -7.05 16.04 13.55
N ASN A 81 -8.27 16.18 14.06
CA ASN A 81 -9.16 15.06 14.37
C ASN A 81 -8.51 13.90 15.16
N GLY A 82 -7.53 14.21 16.02
CA GLY A 82 -6.78 13.23 16.81
C GLY A 82 -5.81 12.33 16.02
N ARG A 83 -5.50 12.69 14.76
CA ARG A 83 -4.59 11.99 13.86
C ARG A 83 -3.44 12.88 13.42
N MET A 84 -2.36 12.24 12.98
CA MET A 84 -1.23 12.90 12.34
C MET A 84 -1.37 12.72 10.83
N TYR A 85 -1.37 13.82 10.10
CA TYR A 85 -1.40 13.88 8.65
C TYR A 85 -0.04 14.34 8.13
N THR A 86 0.49 13.65 7.13
CA THR A 86 1.66 14.05 6.35
C THR A 86 1.20 14.57 5.01
N ILE A 87 1.49 15.84 4.71
CA ILE A 87 1.27 16.45 3.41
C ILE A 87 2.60 16.46 2.67
N HIS A 88 2.65 15.87 1.48
CA HIS A 88 3.82 15.89 0.59
C HIS A 88 3.45 16.42 -0.78
N LEU A 89 4.42 17.02 -1.47
CA LEU A 89 4.27 17.51 -2.84
C LEU A 89 4.93 16.49 -3.78
N SER A 90 4.19 16.04 -4.78
CA SER A 90 4.76 15.22 -5.87
C SER A 90 5.49 16.08 -6.90
N ASP A 91 6.32 15.43 -7.72
CA ASP A 91 7.03 16.08 -8.85
C ASP A 91 6.08 16.79 -9.83
N ASP A 92 4.85 16.30 -9.97
CA ASP A 92 3.81 16.90 -10.82
C ASP A 92 3.12 18.12 -10.17
N ASN A 93 3.67 18.65 -9.06
CA ASN A 93 3.15 19.77 -8.27
C ASN A 93 1.75 19.53 -7.69
N VAL A 94 1.44 18.27 -7.37
CA VAL A 94 0.21 17.89 -6.70
C VAL A 94 0.51 17.53 -5.24
N TYR A 95 -0.21 18.15 -4.31
CA TYR A 95 -0.14 17.82 -2.90
C TYR A 95 -0.90 16.53 -2.61
N PHE A 96 -0.32 15.65 -1.81
CA PHE A 96 -0.96 14.46 -1.29
C PHE A 96 -0.98 14.56 0.23
N CYS A 97 -2.02 13.99 0.83
CA CYS A 97 -2.16 13.97 2.28
C CYS A 97 -2.41 12.54 2.71
N THR A 98 -1.49 12.00 3.50
CA THR A 98 -1.62 10.67 4.10
C THR A 98 -1.74 10.76 5.61
N THR A 99 -2.36 9.77 6.23
CA THR A 99 -2.38 9.60 7.69
C THR A 99 -2.07 8.17 8.06
N PHE A 100 -1.51 7.97 9.24
CA PHE A 100 -1.08 6.67 9.70
C PHE A 100 -1.82 6.25 10.97
N GLN A 101 -2.22 4.99 11.02
CA GLN A 101 -2.81 4.38 12.20
C GLN A 101 -2.07 3.10 12.56
N TYR A 102 -1.54 3.06 13.78
CA TYR A 102 -0.84 1.88 14.28
C TYR A 102 -1.83 0.91 14.95
N PHE A 103 -1.80 -0.36 14.53
CA PHE A 103 -2.64 -1.42 15.03
C PHE A 103 -1.85 -2.38 15.91
N LYS A 104 -1.78 -2.08 17.21
CA LYS A 104 -0.96 -2.81 18.19
C LYS A 104 -1.18 -4.34 18.23
N ARG A 105 -2.39 -4.83 17.94
CA ARG A 105 -2.67 -6.28 17.93
C ARG A 105 -2.05 -7.00 16.74
N GLN A 106 -1.98 -6.32 15.61
CA GLN A 106 -1.42 -6.82 14.36
C GLN A 106 0.05 -6.43 14.21
N ASP A 107 0.55 -5.52 15.06
CA ASP A 107 1.90 -4.94 14.98
C ASP A 107 2.18 -4.42 13.55
N SER A 108 1.17 -3.78 12.98
CA SER A 108 1.19 -3.20 11.64
C SER A 108 0.80 -1.73 11.69
N LEU A 109 1.35 -0.96 10.77
CA LEU A 109 0.99 0.43 10.55
C LEU A 109 0.16 0.50 9.27
N VAL A 110 -0.91 1.28 9.27
CA VAL A 110 -1.80 1.40 8.13
C VAL A 110 -1.78 2.85 7.66
N MET A 111 -1.48 3.05 6.39
CA MET A 111 -1.42 4.35 5.74
C MET A 111 -2.68 4.58 4.89
N PHE A 112 -3.32 5.72 5.10
CA PHE A 112 -4.54 6.15 4.42
C PHE A 112 -4.31 7.46 3.68
N CYS A 113 -5.07 7.72 2.61
CA CYS A 113 -5.20 9.06 2.03
C CYS A 113 -6.33 9.84 2.73
N ALA A 114 -6.14 11.14 2.98
CA ALA A 114 -7.16 11.99 3.60
C ALA A 114 -8.36 12.23 2.66
N ASP A 115 -9.59 12.11 3.18
CA ASP A 115 -10.87 12.43 2.50
C ASP A 115 -11.12 11.72 1.16
N GLY A 116 -10.31 10.70 0.82
CA GLY A 116 -10.43 9.94 -0.43
C GLY A 116 -10.22 10.76 -1.71
N VAL A 117 -9.80 12.03 -1.63
CA VAL A 117 -9.79 12.94 -2.79
C VAL A 117 -8.81 12.49 -3.87
N ASP A 118 -9.34 12.35 -5.08
CA ASP A 118 -8.81 11.49 -6.13
C ASP A 118 -7.63 12.03 -6.95
N ASN A 119 -7.47 13.36 -6.98
CA ASN A 119 -6.57 14.06 -7.90
C ASN A 119 -5.32 14.61 -7.19
N GLY A 120 -5.13 14.26 -5.92
CA GLY A 120 -4.41 15.09 -4.96
C GLY A 120 -4.96 16.52 -4.92
N TYR A 121 -4.26 17.41 -4.23
CA TYR A 121 -4.68 18.78 -4.02
C TYR A 121 -3.79 19.70 -4.83
N LYS A 122 -4.38 20.66 -5.54
CA LYS A 122 -3.62 21.64 -6.33
C LYS A 122 -3.00 22.71 -5.44
N THR A 123 -3.54 22.87 -4.24
CA THR A 123 -3.08 23.85 -3.25
C THR A 123 -2.99 23.24 -1.86
N MET A 124 -2.13 23.83 -1.03
CA MET A 124 -2.03 23.49 0.39
C MET A 124 -3.36 23.69 1.13
N GLN A 125 -4.16 24.68 0.74
CA GLN A 125 -5.46 24.95 1.35
C GLN A 125 -6.47 23.85 1.08
N GLU A 126 -6.47 23.29 -0.13
CA GLU A 126 -7.28 22.13 -0.49
C GLU A 126 -6.87 20.89 0.34
N ALA A 127 -5.57 20.66 0.53
CA ALA A 127 -5.07 19.57 1.38
C ALA A 127 -5.52 19.72 2.84
N LEU A 128 -5.40 20.93 3.40
CA LEU A 128 -5.86 21.24 4.76
C LEU A 128 -7.39 21.12 4.90
N ALA A 129 -8.15 21.47 3.86
CA ALA A 129 -9.61 21.33 3.87
C ALA A 129 -10.04 19.85 3.84
N ALA A 130 -9.30 19.00 3.13
CA ALA A 130 -9.55 17.57 3.09
C ALA A 130 -9.25 16.89 4.44
N ILE A 131 -8.15 17.25 5.11
CA ILE A 131 -7.84 16.79 6.47
C ILE A 131 -9.03 17.00 7.43
N ARG A 132 -9.68 18.16 7.34
CA ARG A 132 -10.84 18.49 8.18
C ARG A 132 -12.10 17.68 7.87
N LYS A 133 -12.22 17.19 6.63
CA LYS A 133 -13.36 16.39 6.14
C LYS A 133 -13.12 14.89 6.27
N ASP A 134 -11.89 14.46 6.50
CA ASP A 134 -11.52 13.06 6.61
C ASP A 134 -12.36 12.36 7.69
N THR A 135 -13.27 11.50 7.25
CA THR A 135 -14.11 10.67 8.12
C THR A 135 -13.37 9.41 8.59
N GLY A 136 -12.16 9.17 8.05
CA GLY A 136 -11.40 7.94 8.24
C GLY A 136 -11.98 6.76 7.49
N SER A 137 -11.09 5.80 7.22
CA SER A 137 -11.35 4.53 6.52
C SER A 137 -11.59 4.60 5.01
N HIS A 138 -10.67 5.24 4.29
CA HIS A 138 -10.47 4.96 2.87
C HIS A 138 -9.47 3.80 2.69
N PHE A 139 -9.35 3.24 1.48
CA PHE A 139 -8.44 2.11 1.19
C PHE A 139 -7.03 2.36 1.75
N SER A 140 -6.37 1.30 2.20
CA SER A 140 -5.17 1.44 3.02
C SER A 140 -3.99 0.59 2.58
N ILE A 141 -2.80 1.17 2.61
CA ILE A 141 -1.53 0.45 2.44
C ILE A 141 -1.11 -0.05 3.82
N THR A 142 -0.87 -1.35 3.95
CA THR A 142 -0.40 -1.90 5.23
C THR A 142 1.12 -1.99 5.22
N LEU A 143 1.71 -1.49 6.28
CA LEU A 143 3.13 -1.39 6.55
C LEU A 143 3.48 -2.37 7.67
N TYR A 144 4.52 -3.16 7.44
CA TYR A 144 4.95 -4.27 8.29
C TYR A 144 6.36 -4.05 8.81
N LYS A 145 6.64 -4.59 9.99
CA LYS A 145 8.01 -4.82 10.43
C LYS A 145 8.63 -5.98 9.65
N LYS A 146 9.97 -5.96 9.52
CA LYS A 146 10.73 -6.93 8.70
C LYS A 146 10.45 -8.37 9.15
N GLU A 147 10.36 -8.58 10.45
CA GLU A 147 10.13 -9.88 11.08
C GLU A 147 8.79 -10.48 10.66
N GLN A 148 7.77 -9.64 10.43
CA GLN A 148 6.47 -10.10 9.94
C GLN A 148 6.54 -10.56 8.49
N LEU A 149 7.32 -9.87 7.64
CA LEU A 149 7.57 -10.33 6.28
C LEU A 149 8.38 -11.63 6.26
N ASP A 150 9.34 -11.78 7.15
CA ASP A 150 10.13 -13.01 7.27
C ASP A 150 9.28 -14.21 7.68
N ALA A 151 8.24 -14.02 8.48
CA ALA A 151 7.28 -15.08 8.79
C ALA A 151 6.52 -15.57 7.54
N LEU A 152 6.18 -14.65 6.62
CA LEU A 152 5.47 -14.99 5.38
C LEU A 152 6.32 -15.82 4.40
N LYS A 153 7.66 -15.72 4.47
CA LYS A 153 8.58 -16.54 3.66
C LYS A 153 8.41 -18.05 3.86
N ARG A 154 7.86 -18.46 5.00
CA ARG A 154 7.65 -19.88 5.35
C ARG A 154 6.45 -20.50 4.66
N LYS A 155 5.56 -19.69 4.05
CA LYS A 155 4.39 -20.18 3.32
C LYS A 155 4.80 -20.74 1.95
N GLN A 156 3.93 -21.57 1.37
CA GLN A 156 4.19 -22.11 0.04
C GLN A 156 4.22 -21.00 -1.02
N PRO A 157 5.11 -21.08 -2.03
CA PRO A 157 5.14 -20.09 -3.11
C PRO A 157 3.87 -20.18 -3.96
N ILE A 158 3.44 -19.05 -4.52
CA ILE A 158 2.23 -19.00 -5.35
C ILE A 158 2.35 -19.85 -6.62
N THR A 159 3.57 -20.13 -7.09
CA THR A 159 3.84 -21.04 -8.21
C THR A 159 3.35 -22.47 -7.99
N LYS A 160 2.98 -22.82 -6.76
CA LYS A 160 2.40 -24.11 -6.39
C LYS A 160 0.88 -24.09 -6.23
N ALA A 161 0.22 -22.95 -6.42
CA ALA A 161 -1.23 -22.86 -6.38
C ALA A 161 -1.87 -23.75 -7.46
N THR A 162 -2.97 -24.40 -7.12
CA THR A 162 -3.85 -25.06 -8.10
C THR A 162 -4.56 -24.01 -8.96
N GLU A 163 -5.25 -24.46 -10.02
CA GLU A 163 -6.03 -23.55 -10.87
C GLU A 163 -7.13 -22.85 -10.06
N GLU A 164 -7.83 -23.58 -9.21
CA GLU A 164 -8.93 -23.06 -8.38
C GLU A 164 -8.43 -22.04 -7.36
N GLU A 165 -7.28 -22.31 -6.75
CA GLU A 165 -6.67 -21.41 -5.76
C GLU A 165 -6.15 -20.12 -6.41
N PHE A 166 -5.56 -20.25 -7.60
CA PHE A 166 -5.11 -19.10 -8.37
C PHE A 166 -6.28 -18.25 -8.84
N SER A 167 -7.32 -18.88 -9.40
CA SER A 167 -8.57 -18.24 -9.79
C SER A 167 -9.24 -17.49 -8.61
N ALA A 168 -9.40 -18.15 -7.47
CA ALA A 168 -10.00 -17.53 -6.28
C ALA A 168 -9.20 -16.32 -5.77
N GLY A 169 -7.87 -16.38 -5.87
CA GLY A 169 -7.00 -15.25 -5.54
C GLY A 169 -7.21 -14.06 -6.50
N LEU A 170 -7.28 -14.31 -7.81
CA LEU A 170 -7.56 -13.27 -8.80
C LEU A 170 -8.94 -12.64 -8.58
N GLU A 171 -9.97 -13.42 -8.27
CA GLU A 171 -11.31 -12.89 -7.97
C GLU A 171 -11.30 -12.00 -6.72
N LYS A 172 -10.60 -12.42 -5.66
CA LYS A 172 -10.46 -11.62 -4.43
C LYS A 172 -9.74 -10.31 -4.72
N PHE A 173 -8.66 -10.35 -5.49
CA PHE A 173 -7.92 -9.17 -5.93
C PHE A 173 -8.80 -8.22 -6.75
N THR A 174 -9.46 -8.71 -7.80
CA THR A 174 -10.30 -7.88 -8.68
C THR A 174 -11.44 -7.25 -7.89
N ARG A 175 -12.07 -7.97 -6.96
CA ARG A 175 -13.09 -7.40 -6.07
C ARG A 175 -12.55 -6.29 -5.17
N GLN A 176 -11.35 -6.45 -4.61
CA GLN A 176 -10.72 -5.41 -3.79
C GLN A 176 -10.42 -4.17 -4.62
N MET A 177 -9.94 -4.34 -5.86
CA MET A 177 -9.67 -3.23 -6.77
C MET A 177 -10.96 -2.56 -7.26
N ASP A 178 -12.00 -3.34 -7.53
CA ASP A 178 -13.31 -2.83 -7.91
C ASP A 178 -13.91 -1.98 -6.79
N GLN A 179 -13.85 -2.46 -5.54
CA GLN A 179 -14.24 -1.68 -4.36
C GLN A 179 -13.40 -0.40 -4.26
N PHE A 180 -12.08 -0.49 -4.39
CA PHE A 180 -11.19 0.67 -4.41
C PHE A 180 -11.67 1.70 -5.44
N TRP A 181 -11.96 1.30 -6.68
CA TRP A 181 -12.43 2.20 -7.72
C TRP A 181 -13.85 2.73 -7.52
N GLN A 182 -14.75 1.95 -6.89
CA GLN A 182 -16.08 2.41 -6.48
C GLN A 182 -15.99 3.53 -5.46
N TYR A 183 -15.16 3.35 -4.43
CA TYR A 183 -14.92 4.38 -3.43
C TYR A 183 -14.32 5.65 -4.04
N ARG A 184 -13.56 5.49 -5.14
CA ARG A 184 -12.92 6.58 -5.91
C ARG A 184 -13.79 7.12 -7.07
N GLY A 185 -15.03 6.64 -7.21
CA GLY A 185 -15.99 7.12 -8.21
C GLY A 185 -15.64 6.85 -9.68
N TYR A 186 -14.89 5.78 -10.00
CA TYR A 186 -14.45 5.32 -11.33
C TYR A 186 -14.10 6.42 -12.35
N GLY A 187 -12.82 6.56 -12.70
CA GLY A 187 -12.40 7.37 -13.86
C GLY A 187 -12.10 8.84 -13.57
N ARG A 188 -11.81 9.20 -12.32
CA ARG A 188 -11.27 10.52 -11.95
C ARG A 188 -9.80 10.40 -11.54
N TYR A 189 -8.93 10.24 -12.55
CA TYR A 189 -7.47 10.26 -12.51
C TYR A 189 -6.74 9.21 -11.63
N GLU A 190 -5.58 8.78 -12.12
CA GLU A 190 -4.71 7.79 -11.46
C GLU A 190 -3.93 8.47 -10.32
N PRO A 191 -3.89 7.91 -9.10
CA PRO A 191 -3.02 8.45 -8.05
C PRO A 191 -1.57 8.51 -8.50
N TYR A 192 -0.78 9.31 -7.78
CA TYR A 192 0.67 9.30 -7.89
C TYR A 192 1.20 7.86 -8.03
N TYR A 193 1.98 7.62 -9.08
CA TYR A 193 2.33 6.28 -9.54
C TYR A 193 2.91 5.39 -8.44
N ALA A 194 3.73 5.96 -7.54
CA ALA A 194 4.27 5.21 -6.41
C ALA A 194 3.17 4.65 -5.50
N TRP A 195 2.15 5.45 -5.15
CA TRP A 195 1.05 4.98 -4.29
C TRP A 195 0.17 3.95 -4.99
N MET A 196 -0.04 4.08 -6.30
CA MET A 196 -0.76 3.05 -7.06
C MET A 196 -0.04 1.71 -7.03
N ASN A 197 1.27 1.71 -7.23
CA ASN A 197 2.07 0.49 -7.14
C ASN A 197 1.93 -0.18 -5.77
N LEU A 198 1.92 0.61 -4.68
CA LEU A 198 1.73 0.08 -3.33
C LEU A 198 0.30 -0.42 -3.09
N ILE A 199 -0.72 0.31 -3.56
CA ILE A 199 -2.14 -0.07 -3.44
C ILE A 199 -2.39 -1.43 -4.10
N TYR A 200 -1.97 -1.56 -5.36
CA TYR A 200 -2.12 -2.79 -6.12
C TYR A 200 -1.29 -3.92 -5.49
N GLY A 201 -0.06 -3.65 -5.08
CA GLY A 201 0.80 -4.64 -4.42
C GLY A 201 0.17 -5.19 -3.14
N ASN A 202 -0.45 -4.33 -2.32
CA ASN A 202 -1.14 -4.74 -1.10
C ASN A 202 -2.40 -5.56 -1.41
N ALA A 203 -3.23 -5.15 -2.37
CA ALA A 203 -4.40 -5.93 -2.78
C ALA A 203 -4.00 -7.33 -3.26
N PHE A 204 -2.95 -7.40 -4.09
CA PHE A 204 -2.39 -8.66 -4.57
C PHE A 204 -1.87 -9.52 -3.40
N ALA A 205 -1.10 -8.95 -2.49
CA ALA A 205 -0.62 -9.67 -1.32
C ALA A 205 -1.78 -10.22 -0.49
N ASP A 206 -2.78 -9.39 -0.16
CA ASP A 206 -3.91 -9.77 0.68
C ASP A 206 -4.82 -10.82 0.02
N ALA A 207 -4.89 -10.85 -1.30
CA ALA A 207 -5.61 -11.86 -2.03
C ALA A 207 -5.06 -13.28 -1.80
N TYR A 208 -3.74 -13.44 -1.71
CA TYR A 208 -3.07 -14.74 -1.62
C TYR A 208 -2.46 -15.08 -0.26
N ARG A 209 -2.26 -14.07 0.60
CA ARG A 209 -1.48 -14.17 1.83
C ARG A 209 -1.96 -15.23 2.79
N ASP A 210 -3.25 -15.56 2.83
CA ASP A 210 -3.78 -16.54 3.79
C ASP A 210 -3.07 -17.88 3.65
N LYS A 211 -2.85 -18.34 2.42
CA LYS A 211 -2.26 -19.65 2.11
C LYS A 211 -0.85 -19.59 1.54
N PHE A 212 -0.53 -18.56 0.75
CA PHE A 212 0.70 -18.49 -0.02
C PHE A 212 1.65 -17.40 0.50
N ASN A 213 2.89 -17.47 0.05
CA ASN A 213 3.90 -16.46 0.29
C ASN A 213 3.75 -15.30 -0.73
N PRO A 214 3.23 -14.12 -0.33
CA PRO A 214 3.05 -12.99 -1.23
C PRO A 214 4.38 -12.41 -1.75
N LEU A 215 5.52 -12.73 -1.12
CA LEU A 215 6.85 -12.34 -1.63
C LEU A 215 7.24 -13.07 -2.92
N THR A 216 6.45 -14.06 -3.33
CA THR A 216 6.62 -14.77 -4.60
C THR A 216 5.66 -14.29 -5.67
N LEU A 217 4.88 -13.24 -5.39
CA LEU A 217 3.92 -12.64 -6.29
C LEU A 217 4.60 -11.55 -7.13
N ASP A 218 5.60 -11.95 -7.90
CA ASP A 218 6.34 -11.08 -8.81
C ASP A 218 6.20 -11.54 -10.27
N ALA A 219 6.56 -10.67 -11.20
CA ALA A 219 6.43 -10.94 -12.63
C ALA A 219 7.20 -12.17 -13.10
N LYS A 220 8.26 -12.61 -12.41
CA LYS A 220 9.01 -13.81 -12.78
C LYS A 220 8.25 -15.06 -12.35
N ASN A 221 7.79 -15.09 -11.11
CA ASN A 221 7.10 -16.22 -10.51
C ASN A 221 5.67 -16.38 -11.05
N LEU A 222 5.02 -15.31 -11.48
CA LEU A 222 3.68 -15.37 -12.07
C LEU A 222 3.64 -15.97 -13.48
N LYS A 223 4.75 -16.05 -14.20
CA LYS A 223 4.78 -16.57 -15.59
C LYS A 223 4.23 -17.99 -15.71
N ASP A 224 4.66 -18.87 -14.82
CA ASP A 224 4.29 -20.28 -14.84
C ASP A 224 2.77 -20.48 -14.59
N PRO A 225 2.17 -19.96 -13.51
CA PRO A 225 0.73 -20.10 -13.29
C PRO A 225 -0.10 -19.39 -14.37
N ILE A 226 0.34 -18.22 -14.86
CA ILE A 226 -0.33 -17.53 -15.98
C ILE A 226 -0.36 -18.43 -17.21
N SER A 227 0.81 -18.92 -17.66
CA SER A 227 0.90 -19.76 -18.85
C SER A 227 0.15 -21.09 -18.70
N LYS A 228 0.12 -21.65 -17.49
CA LYS A 228 -0.53 -22.93 -17.22
C LYS A 228 -2.06 -22.81 -17.23
N TYR A 229 -2.59 -21.72 -16.68
CA TYR A 229 -4.03 -21.58 -16.44
C TYR A 229 -4.74 -20.65 -17.43
N SER A 230 -4.02 -19.88 -18.26
CA SER A 230 -4.62 -18.97 -19.25
C SER A 230 -5.41 -19.64 -20.38
N ALA A 231 -5.33 -20.97 -20.51
CA ALA A 231 -6.15 -21.73 -21.45
C ALA A 231 -7.62 -21.83 -21.00
N ASN A 232 -7.88 -21.72 -19.69
CA ASN A 232 -9.23 -21.66 -19.15
C ASN A 232 -9.81 -20.26 -19.43
N PRO A 233 -10.94 -20.12 -20.15
CA PRO A 233 -11.52 -18.81 -20.49
C PRO A 233 -11.89 -17.95 -19.28
N ALA A 234 -12.34 -18.56 -18.18
CA ALA A 234 -12.69 -17.83 -16.96
C ALA A 234 -11.44 -17.24 -16.31
N VAL A 235 -10.38 -18.04 -16.16
CA VAL A 235 -9.10 -17.59 -15.59
C VAL A 235 -8.43 -16.57 -16.50
N LYS A 236 -8.52 -16.75 -17.82
CA LYS A 236 -8.00 -15.79 -18.79
C LYS A 236 -8.65 -14.42 -18.62
N LYS A 237 -9.98 -14.36 -18.47
CA LYS A 237 -10.69 -13.10 -18.21
C LYS A 237 -10.23 -12.46 -16.89
N GLN A 238 -10.15 -13.23 -15.81
CA GLN A 238 -9.67 -12.73 -14.52
C GLN A 238 -8.24 -12.17 -14.61
N LEU A 239 -7.36 -12.82 -15.38
CA LEU A 239 -6.00 -12.35 -15.65
C LEU A 239 -5.97 -11.03 -16.42
N GLN A 240 -6.90 -10.82 -17.36
CA GLN A 240 -7.07 -9.56 -18.08
C GLN A 240 -7.60 -8.46 -17.17
N ASP A 241 -8.65 -8.76 -16.40
CA ASP A 241 -9.24 -7.84 -15.41
C ASP A 241 -8.19 -7.42 -14.36
N ALA A 242 -7.26 -8.31 -14.03
CA ALA A 242 -6.15 -8.03 -13.12
C ALA A 242 -4.96 -7.29 -13.76
N GLY A 243 -5.01 -7.01 -15.07
CA GLY A 243 -3.92 -6.35 -15.81
C GLY A 243 -2.67 -7.21 -16.01
N LEU A 244 -2.78 -8.53 -15.84
CA LEU A 244 -1.69 -9.50 -16.00
C LEU A 244 -1.62 -10.06 -17.43
N LEU A 245 -2.70 -9.91 -18.20
CA LEU A 245 -2.76 -10.20 -19.64
C LEU A 245 -3.33 -8.99 -20.39
N PRO A 246 -2.95 -8.78 -21.66
CA PRO A 246 -3.59 -7.76 -22.48
C PRO A 246 -5.08 -8.08 -22.67
N ALA A 247 -5.91 -7.03 -22.65
CA ALA A 247 -7.29 -7.13 -23.11
C ALA A 247 -7.29 -7.61 -24.57
N GLU A 248 -8.26 -8.43 -24.95
CA GLU A 248 -8.47 -8.73 -26.37
C GLU A 248 -8.98 -7.45 -27.04
N ASP A 249 -8.23 -6.96 -28.03
CA ASP A 249 -8.70 -5.87 -28.89
C ASP A 249 -9.97 -6.37 -29.61
N HIS A 250 -11.10 -5.72 -29.32
CA HIS A 250 -12.34 -5.86 -30.08
C HIS A 250 -12.41 -4.76 -31.15
#